data_AF-A0AB94IAF3-F1
#
_entry.id   AF-A0AB94IAF3-F1
#
_cell.length_a   1.000
_cell.length_b   1.000
_cell.length_c   1.000
_cell.angle_alpha   90.00
_cell.angle_beta   90.00
_cell.angle_gamma   90.00
#
_symmetry.space_group_name_H-M   'P 1'
#
loop_
_entity.id
_entity.type
_entity.pdbx_description
1 polymer ?
#
loop_
_entity_poly.entity_id
_entity_poly.type
_entity_poly.pdbx_seq_one_letter_code
_entity_poly.pdbx_strand_id
1 'polypeptide(L)' 'ASKQLTLICGGSYIKISEEGIELGTAGNIYFKSNIMQKMGAASIENNTDNNLKSDVDIALTRLINSEYINFSG' A
#
# COMPACT_ATOMS: atom_id res chain seq x y z
N ALA A 1 1.43 -26.86 1.18
CA ALA A 1 0.00 -26.52 1.38
C ALA A 1 -0.47 -25.87 0.08
N SER A 2 -1.50 -26.41 -0.58
CA SER A 2 -1.76 -26.09 -2.00
C SER A 2 -2.71 -24.91 -2.25
N LYS A 3 -3.27 -24.26 -1.22
CA LYS A 3 -4.12 -23.05 -1.38
C LYS A 3 -4.00 -22.07 -0.21
N GLN A 4 -4.01 -22.57 1.02
CA GLN A 4 -4.05 -21.73 2.22
C GLN A 4 -3.68 -22.57 3.45
N LEU A 5 -3.00 -21.97 4.42
CA LEU A 5 -2.81 -22.51 5.77
C LEU A 5 -3.33 -21.50 6.79
N THR A 6 -4.28 -21.92 7.63
CA THR A 6 -4.84 -21.07 8.68
C THR A 6 -4.71 -21.76 10.04
N LEU A 7 -4.09 -21.07 11.01
CA LEU A 7 -4.05 -21.46 12.42
C LEU A 7 -5.04 -20.58 13.17
N ILE A 8 -5.96 -21.17 13.94
CA ILE A 8 -7.01 -20.43 14.65
C ILE A 8 -7.01 -20.81 16.13
N CYS A 9 -7.10 -19.83 17.01
CA CYS A 9 -7.32 -20.04 18.45
C CYS A 9 -8.02 -18.83 19.08
N GLY A 10 -9.14 -19.05 19.77
CA GLY A 10 -9.82 -18.01 20.55
C GLY A 10 -10.18 -16.75 19.76
N GLY A 11 -10.55 -16.89 18.48
CA GLY A 11 -10.88 -15.78 17.58
C GLY A 11 -9.67 -15.07 16.95
N SER A 12 -8.44 -15.41 17.35
CA SER A 12 -7.22 -14.97 16.67
C SER A 12 -6.82 -15.98 15.58
N TYR A 13 -6.17 -15.49 14.53
CA TYR A 13 -5.70 -16.34 13.45
C TYR A 13 -4.40 -15.88 12.80
N ILE A 14 -3.71 -16.84 12.20
CA ILE A 14 -2.59 -16.64 11.27
C ILE A 14 -2.99 -17.30 9.96
N LYS A 15 -3.08 -16.54 8.87
CA LYS A 15 -3.39 -17.03 7.53
C LYS A 15 -2.18 -16.85 6.62
N ILE A 16 -1.78 -17.92 5.94
CA ILE A 16 -0.73 -17.91 4.91
C ILE A 16 -1.39 -18.35 3.60
N SER A 17 -1.33 -17.48 2.59
CA SER A 17 -1.96 -17.68 1.28
C SER A 17 -1.13 -17.03 0.18
N GLU A 18 -1.58 -17.14 -1.07
CA GLU A 18 -0.92 -16.51 -2.23
C GLU A 18 -0.87 -14.98 -2.12
N GLU A 19 -1.84 -14.37 -1.43
CA GLU A 19 -1.92 -12.92 -1.17
C GLU A 19 -0.90 -12.44 -0.11
N GLY A 20 -0.30 -13.37 0.65
CA GLY A 20 0.66 -13.07 1.71
C GLY A 20 0.32 -13.69 3.07
N ILE A 21 0.82 -13.04 4.13
CA ILE A 21 0.66 -13.45 5.53
C ILE A 21 -0.21 -12.43 6.25
N GLU A 22 -1.28 -12.91 6.87
CA GLU A 22 -2.24 -12.10 7.61
C GLU A 22 -2.31 -12.57 9.07
N LEU A 23 -2.27 -11.61 9.99
CA LEU A 23 -2.32 -11.82 11.43
C LEU A 23 -3.52 -11.05 11.97
N GLY A 24 -4.54 -11.76 12.45
CA GLY A 24 -5.77 -11.16 12.97
C GLY A 24 -5.98 -11.49 14.45
N THR A 25 -6.31 -10.48 15.25
CA THR A 25 -6.70 -10.63 16.65
C THR A 25 -7.53 -9.43 17.11
N ALA A 26 -8.36 -9.60 18.13
CA ALA A 26 -9.15 -8.50 18.71
C ALA A 26 -8.30 -7.55 19.57
N GLY A 27 -7.13 -8.00 20.03
CA GLY A 27 -6.22 -7.23 20.86
C GLY A 27 -4.99 -6.74 20.10
N ASN A 28 -3.87 -6.62 20.80
CA ASN A 28 -2.58 -6.25 20.22
C ASN A 28 -1.80 -7.48 19.75
N ILE A 29 -1.04 -7.33 18.66
CA ILE A 29 -0.05 -8.31 18.24
C ILE A 29 1.29 -7.98 18.91
N TYR A 30 1.86 -8.96 19.62
CA TYR A 30 3.15 -8.81 20.29
C TYR A 30 4.27 -9.47 19.48
N PHE A 31 5.29 -8.68 19.13
CA PHE A 31 6.51 -9.18 18.51
C PHE A 31 7.67 -9.04 19.50
N LYS A 32 8.21 -10.18 19.96
CA LYS A 32 9.44 -10.21 20.75
C LYS A 32 10.60 -10.54 19.81
N SER A 33 11.26 -9.52 19.30
CA SER A 33 12.44 -9.67 18.42
C SER A 33 13.52 -8.65 18.79
N ASN A 34 14.78 -8.98 18.52
CA ASN A 34 15.90 -8.04 18.74
C ASN A 34 15.94 -6.95 17.66
N ILE A 35 15.54 -7.29 16.43
CA ILE A 35 15.45 -6.38 15.28
C ILE A 35 14.13 -6.69 14.56
N MET A 36 13.45 -5.66 14.07
CA MET A 36 12.28 -5.78 13.21
C MET A 36 12.47 -4.88 12.00
N GLN A 37 12.44 -5.46 10.80
CA GLN A 37 12.43 -4.69 9.56
C GLN A 37 10.98 -4.43 9.14
N LYS A 38 10.52 -3.20 9.34
CA LYS A 38 9.20 -2.76 8.86
C LYS A 38 9.35 -2.18 7.45
N MET A 39 8.38 -2.47 6.58
CA MET A 39 8.26 -1.74 5.32
C MET A 39 8.04 -0.25 5.59
N GLY A 40 8.76 0.59 4.84
CA GLY A 40 8.56 2.04 4.86
C GLY A 40 7.12 2.43 4.52
N ALA A 41 6.76 3.69 4.74
CA ALA A 41 5.50 4.19 4.19
C ALA A 41 5.53 4.04 2.66
N ALA A 42 4.42 3.61 2.07
CA ALA A 42 4.28 3.69 0.62
C ALA A 42 4.33 5.17 0.24
N SER A 43 5.41 5.62 -0.39
CA SER A 43 5.47 7.00 -0.89
C SER A 43 4.65 7.08 -2.17
N ILE A 44 3.65 7.95 -2.18
CA ILE A 44 3.14 8.46 -3.45
C ILE A 44 4.21 9.43 -3.92
N GLU A 45 4.99 9.02 -4.91
CA GLU A 45 5.86 9.93 -5.64
C GLU A 45 4.97 10.98 -6.31
N ASN A 46 4.81 12.13 -5.65
CA ASN A 46 4.39 13.33 -6.35
C ASN A 46 5.56 13.67 -7.26
N ASN A 47 5.49 13.29 -8.54
CA ASN A 47 6.31 13.90 -9.60
C ASN A 47 5.92 15.38 -9.68
N THR A 48 6.39 16.15 -8.72
CA THR A 48 6.52 17.59 -8.86
C THR A 48 7.80 17.75 -9.66
N ASP A 49 7.67 17.80 -10.98
CA ASP A 49 8.78 18.20 -11.82
C ASP A 49 9.29 19.55 -11.32
N ASN A 50 10.49 19.57 -10.75
CA ASN A 50 11.11 20.75 -10.13
C ASN A 50 11.32 21.93 -11.12
N ASN A 51 10.88 21.78 -12.38
CA ASN A 51 10.93 22.77 -13.45
C ASN A 51 9.56 23.45 -13.72
N LEU A 52 8.46 23.00 -13.11
CA LEU A 52 7.17 23.69 -13.21
C LEU A 52 7.03 24.66 -12.05
N LYS A 53 7.12 25.96 -12.36
CA LYS A 53 7.28 27.04 -11.39
C LYS A 53 5.96 27.50 -10.73
N SER A 54 4.81 26.96 -11.16
CA SER A 54 3.51 27.30 -10.58
C SER A 54 2.63 26.07 -10.32
N ASP A 55 1.82 26.15 -9.26
CA ASP A 55 0.83 25.12 -8.91
C ASP A 55 -0.19 24.89 -10.04
N VAL A 56 -0.43 25.91 -10.86
CA VAL A 56 -1.32 25.84 -12.04
C VAL A 56 -0.73 24.92 -13.10
N ASP A 57 0.57 25.01 -13.38
CA ASP A 57 1.23 24.16 -14.37
C ASP A 57 1.19 22.69 -13.93
N ILE A 58 1.39 22.43 -12.64
CA ILE A 58 1.32 21.07 -12.07
C ILE A 58 -0.10 20.51 -12.19
N ALA A 59 -1.11 21.32 -11.86
CA ALA A 59 -2.51 20.92 -11.98
C ALA A 59 -2.91 20.65 -13.44
N LEU A 60 -2.42 21.46 -14.39
CA LEU A 60 -2.69 21.28 -15.81
C LEU A 60 -2.03 20.02 -16.38
N THR A 61 -0.76 19.75 -16.05
CA THR A 61 -0.07 18.52 -16.45
C THR A 61 -0.76 17.27 -15.90
N ARG A 62 -1.20 17.30 -14.64
CA ARG A 62 -1.97 16.20 -14.03
C ARG A 62 -3.31 15.98 -14.72
N LEU A 63 -3.98 17.06 -15.14
CA LEU A 63 -5.25 16.98 -15.87
C LEU A 63 -5.07 16.38 -17.27
N ILE A 64 -4.04 16.80 -18.01
CA ILE A 64 -3.72 16.28 -19.35
C ILE A 64 -3.35 14.80 -19.31
N ASN A 65 -2.56 14.40 -18.30
CA ASN A 65 -2.10 13.01 -18.14
C ASN A 65 -3.08 12.14 -17.34
N SER A 66 -4.26 12.66 -16.99
CA SER A 66 -5.27 11.89 -16.28
C SER A 66 -5.96 10.91 -17.23
N GLU A 67 -5.99 9.63 -16.87
CA GLU A 67 -6.71 8.58 -17.61
C GLU A 67 -8.24 8.79 -17.66
N TYR A 68 -8.76 9.77 -16.91
CA TYR A 68 -10.19 10.06 -16.82
C TYR A 68 -10.68 11.08 -17.86
N ILE A 69 -9.80 11.76 -18.62
CA ILE A 69 -10.21 12.74 -19.63
C ILE A 69 -9.50 12.45 -20.95
N ASN A 70 -10.28 12.02 -21.95
CA ASN A 70 -9.79 11.79 -23.31
C ASN A 70 -10.06 13.03 -24.18
N PHE A 71 -9.01 13.76 -24.57
CA PHE A 71 -9.13 14.96 -25.42
C PHE A 71 -9.09 14.64 -26.93
N SER A 72 -9.02 13.37 -27.31
CA SER A 72 -9.18 12.95 -28.70
C SER A 72 -10.67 12.96 -29.07
N GLY A 73 -11.14 14.12 -29.54
CA GLY A 73 -12.31 14.23 -30.41
C GLY A 73 -11.91 14.11 -31.87
#